data_AF-A0A9Q4KK60-F1
#
_entry.id   AF-A0A9Q4KK60-F1
#
_cell.length_a   1.000
_cell.length_b   1.000
_cell.length_c   1.000
_cell.angle_alpha   90.00
_cell.angle_beta   90.00
_cell.angle_gamma   90.00
#
_symmetry.space_group_name_H-M   'P 1'
#
loop_
_entity.id
_entity.type
_entity.pdbx_description
1 polymer ?
#
loop_
_entity_poly.entity_id
_entity_poly.type
_entity_poly.pdbx_seq_one_letter_code
_entity_poly.pdbx_strand_id
1 'polypeptide(L)'
;MTLEQELKIQELLKQWRDERHLTFQSQMDGLVGNLCEEMAEYYRATNDDEKIDALCDMGVFALNSLCCDLKDAREYFEKKEKPIMDKFLFIRAFGLIQEMGIGTHTLVKFLYLFIKEIESEMNVMGYDFYKCMLETIQEISSRTGHYDENIHKFIKDKSPKAQAKWYRANYERCKRV
;
A
#
# COMPACT_ATOMS: atom_id res chain seq x y z
N MET A 1 10.83 8.96 -0.11
CA MET A 1 11.49 7.92 -0.90
C MET A 1 12.12 8.57 -2.11
N THR A 2 13.32 8.13 -2.49
CA THR A 2 13.90 8.44 -3.79
C THR A 2 13.18 7.64 -4.89
N LEU A 3 13.36 8.01 -6.15
CA LEU A 3 12.83 7.22 -7.27
C LEU A 3 13.40 5.79 -7.28
N GLU A 4 14.67 5.62 -6.92
CA GLU A 4 15.30 4.29 -6.82
C GLU A 4 14.60 3.40 -5.78
N GLN A 5 14.28 3.96 -4.61
CA GLN A 5 13.55 3.27 -3.55
C GLN A 5 12.14 2.87 -3.99
N GLU A 6 11.44 3.76 -4.70
CA GLU A 6 10.12 3.49 -5.27
C GLU A 6 10.15 2.34 -6.27
N LEU A 7 11.08 2.40 -7.24
CA LEU A 7 11.24 1.34 -8.24
C LEU A 7 11.59 0.00 -7.60
N LYS A 8 12.41 0.01 -6.54
CA LYS A 8 12.73 -1.21 -5.80
C LYS A 8 11.50 -1.83 -5.14
N ILE A 9 10.65 -1.02 -4.50
CA ILE A 9 9.39 -1.47 -3.92
C ILE A 9 8.45 -2.02 -5.01
N GLN A 10 8.32 -1.31 -6.13
CA GLN A 10 7.48 -1.76 -7.25
C GLN A 10 7.89 -3.13 -7.77
N GLU A 11 9.20 -3.38 -7.91
CA GLU A 11 9.74 -4.66 -8.34
C GLU A 11 9.45 -5.78 -7.33
N LEU A 12 9.67 -5.54 -6.04
CA LEU A 12 9.40 -6.54 -4.99
C LEU A 12 7.90 -6.88 -4.91
N LEU A 13 7.03 -5.89 -5.02
CA LEU A 13 5.58 -6.08 -5.05
C LEU A 13 5.13 -6.82 -6.32
N LYS A 14 5.77 -6.55 -7.46
CA LYS A 14 5.53 -7.31 -8.69
C LYS A 14 5.88 -8.78 -8.49
N GLN A 15 7.03 -9.09 -7.90
CA GLN A 15 7.43 -10.47 -7.59
C GLN A 15 6.41 -11.15 -6.66
N TRP A 16 5.97 -10.45 -5.61
CA TRP A 16 4.95 -10.95 -4.69
C TRP A 16 3.63 -11.30 -5.42
N ARG A 17 3.19 -10.45 -6.36
CA ARG A 17 1.99 -10.70 -7.18
C ARG A 17 2.18 -11.88 -8.13
N ASP A 18 3.32 -11.93 -8.83
CA ASP A 18 3.63 -12.98 -9.81
C ASP A 18 3.63 -14.38 -9.17
N GLU A 19 4.25 -14.51 -7.99
CA GLU A 19 4.27 -15.77 -7.21
C GLU A 19 2.87 -16.25 -6.79
N ARG A 20 1.92 -15.32 -6.67
CA ARG A 20 0.54 -15.58 -6.23
C ARG A 20 -0.46 -15.53 -7.37
N HIS A 21 0.01 -15.38 -8.60
CA HIS A 21 -0.79 -15.25 -9.82
C HIS A 21 -1.84 -14.12 -9.75
N LEU A 22 -1.50 -13.02 -9.07
CA LEU A 22 -2.36 -11.86 -8.90
C LEU A 22 -2.19 -10.88 -10.08
N THR A 23 -3.30 -10.47 -10.67
CA THR A 23 -3.33 -9.50 -11.77
C THR A 23 -3.55 -8.08 -11.25
N PHE A 24 -3.18 -7.06 -12.02
CA PHE A 24 -3.54 -5.67 -11.69
C PHE A 24 -5.05 -5.48 -11.51
N GLN A 25 -5.87 -6.15 -12.33
CA GLN A 25 -7.32 -6.09 -12.21
C GLN A 25 -7.80 -6.64 -10.86
N SER A 26 -7.26 -7.79 -10.43
CA SER A 26 -7.60 -8.36 -9.11
C SER A 26 -7.27 -7.40 -7.96
N GLN A 27 -6.16 -6.66 -8.06
CA GLN A 27 -5.78 -5.68 -7.04
C GLN A 27 -6.72 -4.48 -7.04
N MET A 28 -7.11 -4.02 -8.23
CA MET A 28 -8.10 -2.95 -8.41
C MET A 28 -9.47 -3.32 -7.88
N ASP A 29 -9.95 -4.54 -8.15
CA ASP A 29 -11.28 -5.00 -7.72
C ASP A 29 -11.39 -5.06 -6.19
N GLY A 30 -10.32 -5.46 -5.51
CA GLY A 30 -10.25 -5.51 -4.04
C GLY A 30 -9.87 -4.19 -3.36
N LEU A 31 -9.39 -3.19 -4.12
CA LEU A 31 -8.70 -2.01 -3.58
C LEU A 31 -9.53 -1.28 -2.51
N VAL A 32 -10.78 -0.94 -2.80
CA VAL A 32 -11.62 -0.14 -1.88
C VAL A 32 -11.89 -0.91 -0.58
N GLY A 33 -12.27 -2.19 -0.69
CA GLY A 33 -12.57 -3.02 0.47
C GLY A 33 -11.35 -3.21 1.37
N ASN A 34 -10.20 -3.49 0.77
CA ASN A 34 -8.94 -3.63 1.49
C ASN A 34 -8.52 -2.30 2.14
N LEU A 35 -8.57 -1.17 1.44
CA LEU A 35 -8.25 0.13 2.04
C LEU A 35 -9.19 0.50 3.20
N CYS A 36 -10.49 0.17 3.13
CA CYS A 36 -11.43 0.36 4.25
C CYS A 36 -11.03 -0.44 5.49
N GLU A 37 -10.64 -1.70 5.30
CA GLU A 37 -10.20 -2.58 6.38
C GLU A 37 -8.98 -1.98 7.07
N GLU A 38 -7.93 -1.68 6.32
CA GLU A 38 -6.68 -1.13 6.87
C GLU A 38 -6.88 0.26 7.49
N MET A 39 -7.73 1.10 6.92
CA MET A 39 -8.06 2.40 7.51
C MET A 39 -8.77 2.22 8.85
N ALA A 40 -9.66 1.22 8.98
CA ALA A 40 -10.29 0.90 10.25
C ALA A 40 -9.30 0.36 11.28
N GLU A 41 -8.29 -0.42 10.85
CA GLU A 41 -7.18 -0.85 11.71
C GLU A 41 -6.35 0.34 12.19
N TYR A 42 -5.95 1.25 11.29
CA TYR A 42 -5.21 2.48 11.64
C TYR A 42 -5.93 3.33 12.69
N TYR A 43 -7.24 3.58 12.54
CA TYR A 43 -8.01 4.40 13.49
C TYR A 43 -8.30 3.69 14.81
N ARG A 44 -8.22 2.35 14.87
CA ARG A 44 -8.42 1.55 16.09
C ARG A 44 -7.11 1.17 16.77
N ALA A 45 -5.98 1.44 16.13
CA ALA A 45 -4.66 1.13 16.65
C ALA A 45 -4.42 1.76 18.01
N THR A 46 -3.79 0.99 18.89
CA THR A 46 -3.50 1.33 20.29
C THR A 46 -2.05 1.73 20.52
N ASN A 47 -1.19 1.50 19.53
CA ASN A 47 0.22 1.86 19.54
C ASN A 47 0.69 2.26 18.14
N ASP A 48 1.90 2.80 18.04
CA ASP A 48 2.43 3.29 16.77
C ASP A 48 2.75 2.14 15.80
N ASP A 49 3.25 1.00 16.28
CA ASP A 49 3.53 -0.16 15.41
C ASP A 49 2.28 -0.64 14.66
N GLU A 50 1.12 -0.70 15.34
CA GLU A 50 -0.17 -1.01 14.71
C GLU A 50 -0.59 0.03 13.67
N LYS A 51 -0.34 1.31 13.92
CA LYS A 51 -0.59 2.36 12.92
C LYS A 51 0.33 2.22 11.71
N ILE A 52 1.60 1.92 11.94
CA ILE A 52 2.59 1.72 10.87
C ILE A 52 2.25 0.49 10.03
N ASP A 53 1.83 -0.62 10.64
CA ASP A 53 1.34 -1.84 9.97
C ASP A 53 0.21 -1.48 8.99
N ALA A 54 -0.85 -0.84 9.50
CA ALA A 54 -2.00 -0.43 8.71
C ALA A 54 -1.65 0.57 7.58
N LEU A 55 -0.76 1.54 7.86
CA LEU A 55 -0.28 2.50 6.85
C LEU A 55 0.51 1.80 5.74
N CYS A 56 1.36 0.83 6.09
CA CYS A 56 2.11 0.03 5.13
C CYS A 56 1.19 -0.89 4.31
N ASP A 57 0.21 -1.54 4.92
CA ASP A 57 -0.76 -2.38 4.20
C ASP A 57 -1.61 -1.54 3.22
N MET A 58 -2.05 -0.34 3.60
CA MET A 58 -2.64 0.62 2.66
C MET A 58 -1.70 0.98 1.51
N GLY A 59 -0.41 1.17 1.80
CA GLY A 59 0.64 1.40 0.81
C GLY A 59 0.78 0.24 -0.17
N VAL A 60 0.77 -1.01 0.32
CA VAL A 60 0.82 -2.23 -0.49
C VAL A 60 -0.37 -2.27 -1.46
N PHE A 61 -1.59 -2.07 -0.98
CA PHE A 61 -2.79 -2.10 -1.83
C PHE A 61 -2.77 -0.99 -2.88
N ALA A 62 -2.37 0.22 -2.51
CA ALA A 62 -2.28 1.34 -3.45
C ALA A 62 -1.22 1.11 -4.53
N LEU A 63 -0.02 0.65 -4.15
CA LEU A 63 1.09 0.39 -5.07
C LEU A 63 0.80 -0.80 -6.01
N ASN A 64 0.20 -1.87 -5.49
CA ASN A 64 -0.19 -3.03 -6.29
C ASN A 64 -1.28 -2.71 -7.33
N SER A 65 -2.06 -1.66 -7.08
CA SER A 65 -3.16 -1.21 -7.94
C SER A 65 -2.74 -0.17 -9.00
N LEU A 66 -1.49 0.29 -8.96
CA LEU A 66 -0.95 1.16 -10.01
C LEU A 66 -0.71 0.35 -11.29
N CYS A 67 -1.44 0.69 -12.35
CA CYS A 67 -1.31 0.06 -13.66
C CYS A 67 -0.17 0.61 -14.54
N CYS A 68 0.72 1.43 -13.97
CA CYS A 68 1.86 2.05 -14.68
C CYS A 68 3.13 2.01 -13.84
N ASP A 69 4.27 2.29 -14.47
CA ASP A 69 5.53 2.43 -13.76
C ASP A 69 5.50 3.64 -12.82
N LEU A 70 6.10 3.50 -11.63
CA LEU A 70 6.14 4.60 -10.64
C LEU A 70 6.89 5.83 -11.17
N LYS A 71 7.84 5.61 -12.08
CA LYS A 71 8.52 6.70 -12.78
C LYS A 71 7.51 7.59 -13.53
N ASP A 72 6.59 6.98 -14.26
CA ASP A 72 5.60 7.73 -15.05
C ASP A 72 4.62 8.47 -14.15
N ALA A 73 4.17 7.82 -13.06
CA ALA A 73 3.31 8.45 -12.05
C ALA A 73 4.00 9.65 -11.38
N ARG A 74 5.28 9.50 -11.00
CA ARG A 74 6.09 10.57 -10.41
C ARG A 74 6.31 11.72 -11.39
N GLU A 75 6.72 11.45 -12.62
CA GLU A 75 6.95 12.49 -13.63
C GLU A 75 5.68 13.29 -13.90
N TYR A 76 4.53 12.61 -14.00
CA TYR A 76 3.23 13.26 -14.18
C TYR A 76 2.92 14.19 -13.00
N PHE A 77 3.22 13.75 -11.77
CA PHE A 77 2.99 14.53 -10.55
C PHE A 77 3.92 15.74 -10.46
N GLU A 78 5.23 15.56 -10.66
CA GLU A 78 6.23 16.62 -10.53
C GLU A 78 6.09 17.71 -11.61
N LYS A 79 5.52 17.40 -12.77
CA LYS A 79 5.28 18.34 -13.88
C LYS A 79 4.05 19.24 -13.70
N LYS A 80 3.11 18.92 -12.81
CA LYS A 80 1.88 19.72 -12.58
C LYS A 80 1.87 20.29 -11.16
N GLU A 81 1.52 21.57 -11.02
CA GLU A 81 1.55 22.34 -9.77
C GLU A 81 1.17 21.55 -8.52
N LYS A 82 1.93 21.78 -7.44
CA LYS A 82 1.75 21.14 -6.12
C LYS A 82 0.30 21.30 -5.67
N PRO A 83 -0.47 20.20 -5.51
CA PRO A 83 -1.78 20.32 -4.91
C PRO A 83 -1.62 20.82 -3.47
N ILE A 84 -2.50 21.73 -3.06
CA ILE A 84 -2.68 22.10 -1.67
C ILE A 84 -3.13 20.83 -0.93
N MET A 85 -2.23 20.26 -0.12
CA MET A 85 -2.54 19.13 0.76
C MET A 85 -3.53 19.62 1.82
N ASP A 86 -4.78 19.18 1.71
CA ASP A 86 -5.82 19.41 2.72
C ASP A 86 -5.97 18.12 3.54
N LYS A 87 -6.25 18.26 4.85
CA LYS A 87 -6.41 17.14 5.80
C LYS A 87 -7.52 16.16 5.41
N PHE A 88 -8.34 16.52 4.43
CA PHE A 88 -9.42 15.69 3.87
C PHE A 88 -9.00 14.81 2.67
N LEU A 89 -7.71 14.75 2.32
CA LEU A 89 -7.25 13.99 1.14
C LEU A 89 -7.55 12.49 1.24
N PHE A 90 -7.53 11.88 2.43
CA PHE A 90 -7.97 10.49 2.64
C PHE A 90 -9.45 10.29 2.25
N ILE A 91 -10.34 11.20 2.68
CA ILE A 91 -11.77 11.17 2.37
C ILE A 91 -12.02 11.45 0.89
N ARG A 92 -11.28 12.39 0.29
CA ARG A 92 -11.39 12.72 -1.13
C ARG A 92 -10.87 11.60 -2.03
N ALA A 93 -9.70 11.04 -1.74
CA ALA A 93 -9.14 9.92 -2.48
C ALA A 93 -10.08 8.72 -2.41
N PHE A 94 -10.66 8.45 -1.25
CA PHE A 94 -11.66 7.41 -1.07
C PHE A 94 -12.94 7.66 -1.89
N GLY A 95 -13.51 8.86 -1.82
CA GLY A 95 -14.71 9.22 -2.59
C GLY A 95 -14.49 9.17 -4.11
N LEU A 96 -13.27 9.50 -4.58
CA LEU A 96 -12.92 9.47 -6.00
C LEU A 96 -12.69 8.05 -6.51
N ILE A 97 -12.14 7.14 -5.70
CA ILE A 97 -12.04 5.72 -6.08
C ILE A 97 -13.45 5.09 -6.22
N GLN A 98 -14.43 5.54 -5.43
CA GLN A 98 -15.81 5.04 -5.49
C GLN A 98 -16.60 5.52 -6.72
N GLU A 99 -16.27 6.67 -7.30
CA GLU A 99 -16.89 7.13 -8.55
C GLU A 99 -16.26 6.40 -9.75
N MET A 100 -16.71 5.16 -10.00
CA MET A 100 -16.34 4.36 -11.18
C MET A 100 -16.87 5.00 -12.48
N GLY A 101 -16.17 6.04 -12.91
CA GLY A 101 -16.25 6.74 -14.20
C GLY A 101 -15.01 7.59 -14.46
N ILE A 102 -14.04 7.54 -13.54
CA ILE A 102 -12.80 8.31 -13.60
C ILE A 102 -11.79 7.61 -14.51
N GLY A 103 -11.30 8.31 -15.54
CA GLY A 103 -10.27 7.77 -16.44
C GLY A 103 -9.00 7.35 -15.68
N THR A 104 -8.34 6.30 -16.18
CA THR A 104 -7.15 5.65 -15.59
C THR A 104 -6.08 6.62 -15.08
N HIS A 105 -5.85 7.73 -15.80
CA HIS A 105 -4.88 8.77 -15.40
C HIS A 105 -5.19 9.41 -14.04
N THR A 106 -6.46 9.70 -13.78
CA THR A 106 -6.87 10.39 -12.56
C THR A 106 -6.78 9.44 -11.36
N LEU A 107 -7.10 8.17 -11.54
CA LEU A 107 -6.91 7.13 -10.52
C LEU A 107 -5.42 6.97 -10.16
N VAL A 108 -4.53 6.85 -11.15
CA VAL A 108 -3.07 6.77 -10.94
C VAL A 108 -2.58 7.96 -10.12
N LYS A 109 -3.05 9.18 -10.44
CA LYS A 109 -2.72 10.39 -9.69
C LYS A 109 -3.16 10.28 -8.23
N PHE A 110 -4.38 9.81 -7.96
CA PHE A 110 -4.90 9.68 -6.59
C PHE A 110 -4.15 8.64 -5.78
N LEU A 111 -3.87 7.47 -6.36
CA LEU A 111 -3.08 6.44 -5.71
C LEU A 111 -1.67 6.92 -5.37
N TYR A 112 -1.01 7.60 -6.30
CA TYR A 112 0.32 8.15 -6.05
C TYR A 112 0.31 9.23 -4.95
N LEU A 113 -0.68 10.13 -4.97
CA LEU A 113 -0.89 11.11 -3.89
C LEU A 113 -1.12 10.44 -2.53
N PHE A 114 -1.97 9.41 -2.51
CA PHE A 114 -2.27 8.65 -1.30
C PHE A 114 -1.01 8.00 -0.71
N ILE A 115 -0.16 7.41 -1.54
CA ILE A 115 1.15 6.88 -1.12
C ILE A 115 2.04 7.98 -0.53
N LYS A 116 2.00 9.20 -1.09
CA LYS A 116 2.76 10.35 -0.58
C LYS A 116 2.23 10.88 0.75
N GLU A 117 0.92 10.82 0.98
CA GLU A 117 0.35 11.14 2.30
C GLU A 117 0.75 10.11 3.35
N ILE A 118 0.66 8.82 3.04
CA ILE A 118 1.13 7.75 3.93
C ILE A 118 2.61 7.97 4.27
N GLU A 119 3.45 8.22 3.26
CA GLU A 119 4.86 8.51 3.46
C GLU A 119 5.06 9.72 4.39
N SER A 120 4.31 10.81 4.17
CA SER A 120 4.38 12.04 4.97
C SER A 120 3.98 11.78 6.43
N GLU A 121 2.86 11.09 6.66
CA GLU A 121 2.36 10.74 7.99
C GLU A 121 3.38 9.90 8.76
N MET A 122 3.94 8.86 8.13
CA MET A 122 4.95 8.01 8.75
C MET A 122 6.23 8.77 9.09
N ASN A 123 6.61 9.74 8.24
CA ASN A 123 7.75 10.61 8.52
C ASN A 123 7.49 11.52 9.74
N VAL A 124 6.26 12.04 9.89
CA VAL A 124 5.84 12.82 11.07
C VAL A 124 5.87 11.96 12.33
N MET A 125 5.47 10.69 12.22
CA MET A 125 5.55 9.71 13.31
C MET A 125 6.99 9.25 13.62
N GLY A 126 7.99 9.70 12.85
CA GLY A 126 9.40 9.37 13.08
C GLY A 126 9.87 8.05 12.46
N TYR A 127 9.16 7.53 11.44
CA TYR A 127 9.52 6.29 10.75
C TYR A 127 10.06 6.55 9.34
N ASP A 128 10.95 5.68 8.88
CA ASP A 128 11.42 5.63 7.50
C ASP A 128 10.48 4.74 6.68
N PHE A 129 9.61 5.36 5.89
CA PHE A 129 8.61 4.65 5.08
C PHE A 129 9.23 3.58 4.17
N TYR A 130 10.39 3.83 3.59
CA TYR A 130 11.04 2.84 2.71
C TYR A 130 11.40 1.58 3.49
N LYS A 131 11.98 1.74 4.68
CA LYS A 131 12.32 0.59 5.55
C LYS A 131 11.08 -0.15 6.02
N CYS A 132 10.03 0.56 6.42
CA CYS A 132 8.77 -0.08 6.82
C CYS A 132 8.14 -0.88 5.67
N MET A 133 8.17 -0.36 4.44
CA MET A 133 7.68 -1.11 3.27
C MET A 133 8.51 -2.36 3.00
N LEU A 134 9.83 -2.35 3.20
CA LEU A 134 10.65 -3.57 3.06
C LEU A 134 10.28 -4.64 4.09
N GLU A 135 10.09 -4.26 5.36
CA GLU A 135 9.65 -5.17 6.43
C GLU A 135 8.25 -5.74 6.14
N THR A 136 7.33 -4.90 5.66
CA THR A 136 5.96 -5.31 5.29
C THR A 136 5.96 -6.26 4.11
N ILE A 137 6.75 -5.97 3.07
CA ILE A 137 6.87 -6.85 1.90
C ILE A 137 7.45 -8.21 2.29
N GLN A 138 8.43 -8.24 3.20
CA GLN A 138 8.97 -9.48 3.73
C GLN A 138 7.90 -10.28 4.51
N GLU A 139 7.11 -9.60 5.34
CA GLU A 139 5.99 -10.19 6.06
C GLU A 139 4.96 -10.79 5.09
N ILE A 140 4.44 -10.04 4.13
CA ILE A 140 3.43 -10.56 3.19
C ILE A 140 3.99 -11.65 2.27
N SER A 141 5.28 -11.62 1.96
CA SER A 141 5.96 -12.64 1.15
C SER A 141 6.14 -13.95 1.92
N SER A 142 6.26 -13.89 3.25
CA SER A 142 6.34 -15.09 4.09
C SER A 142 5.03 -15.89 4.17
N ARG A 143 3.90 -15.26 3.81
CA ARG A 143 2.56 -15.83 3.90
C ARG A 143 2.21 -16.62 2.64
N THR A 144 1.71 -17.84 2.83
CA THR A 144 1.04 -18.61 1.78
C THR A 144 -0.48 -18.38 1.82
N GLY A 145 -1.19 -18.70 0.74
CA GLY A 145 -2.62 -18.45 0.64
C GLY A 145 -3.14 -18.61 -0.78
N HIS A 146 -4.37 -18.15 -1.01
CA HIS A 146 -5.00 -18.11 -2.33
C HIS A 146 -5.82 -16.83 -2.48
N TYR A 147 -6.09 -16.42 -3.71
CA TYR A 147 -7.01 -15.32 -3.98
C TYR A 147 -8.45 -15.83 -4.03
N ASP A 148 -9.36 -15.14 -3.34
CA ASP A 148 -10.81 -15.41 -3.38
C ASP A 148 -11.50 -14.36 -4.26
N GLU A 149 -11.99 -14.82 -5.42
CA GLU A 149 -12.67 -14.00 -6.42
C GLU A 149 -14.03 -13.46 -5.94
N ASN A 150 -14.67 -14.07 -4.93
CA ASN A 150 -15.99 -13.63 -4.46
C ASN A 150 -15.92 -12.39 -3.58
N ILE A 151 -14.80 -12.23 -2.86
CA ILE A 151 -14.55 -11.11 -1.96
C ILE A 151 -13.37 -10.26 -2.40
N HIS A 152 -12.82 -10.55 -3.59
CA HIS A 152 -11.69 -9.87 -4.22
C HIS A 152 -10.49 -9.67 -3.28
N LYS A 153 -10.10 -10.74 -2.58
CA LYS A 153 -9.09 -10.66 -1.50
C LYS A 153 -8.17 -11.85 -1.47
N PHE A 154 -6.90 -11.61 -1.15
CA PHE A 154 -5.95 -12.68 -0.84
C PHE A 154 -6.19 -13.24 0.57
N ILE A 155 -6.52 -14.52 0.65
CA ILE A 155 -6.81 -15.26 1.87
C ILE A 155 -5.58 -16.03 2.33
N LYS A 156 -5.04 -15.58 3.46
CA LYS A 156 -3.88 -16.14 4.14
C LYS A 156 -4.17 -17.56 4.65
N ASP A 157 -3.27 -18.50 4.45
CA ASP A 157 -3.31 -19.83 5.06
C ASP A 157 -2.96 -19.73 6.55
N LYS A 158 -3.97 -19.91 7.41
CA LYS A 158 -3.85 -19.81 8.87
C LYS A 158 -3.60 -21.17 9.55
N SER A 159 -3.23 -22.21 8.80
CA SER A 159 -2.85 -23.49 9.42
C SER A 159 -1.61 -23.31 10.32
N PRO A 160 -1.48 -24.05 11.43
CA PRO A 160 -0.32 -23.92 12.32
C PRO A 160 1.02 -24.09 11.59
N LYS A 161 1.06 -24.97 10.57
CA LYS A 161 2.24 -25.21 9.74
C LYS A 161 2.61 -24.00 8.88
N ALA A 162 1.63 -23.28 8.33
CA ALA A 162 1.87 -22.07 7.58
C ALA A 162 2.27 -20.91 8.51
N GLN A 163 1.54 -20.71 9.61
CA GLN A 163 1.82 -19.66 10.59
C GLN A 163 3.20 -19.78 11.23
N ALA A 164 3.71 -21.00 11.43
CA ALA A 164 5.07 -21.23 11.91
C ALA A 164 6.17 -20.66 10.99
N LYS A 165 5.83 -20.33 9.74
CA LYS A 165 6.74 -19.71 8.76
C LYS A 165 6.51 -18.21 8.59
N TRP A 166 5.47 -17.65 9.21
CA TRP A 166 5.16 -16.25 9.05
C TRP A 166 6.24 -15.39 9.72
N TYR A 167 6.71 -14.42 8.97
CA TYR A 167 7.53 -13.33 9.48
C TYR A 167 6.61 -12.21 9.97
N ARG A 168 6.95 -11.57 11.10
CA ARG A 168 6.30 -10.33 11.55
C ARG A 168 7.23 -9.17 11.26
N ALA A 169 6.72 -8.13 10.60
CA ALA A 169 7.46 -6.91 10.33
C ALA A 169 8.04 -6.30 11.62
N ASN A 170 9.28 -5.81 11.57
CA ASN A 170 9.97 -5.21 12.70
C ASN A 170 10.14 -3.69 12.51
N TYR A 171 9.08 -2.94 12.82
CA TYR A 171 9.06 -1.48 12.61
C TYR A 171 9.95 -0.68 13.57
N GLU A 172 10.33 -1.25 14.71
CA GLU A 172 11.31 -0.65 15.62
C GLU A 172 12.64 -0.34 14.92
N ARG A 173 13.06 -1.18 13.96
CA ARG A 173 14.27 -0.96 13.15
C ARG A 173 14.11 0.11 12.06
N CYS A 174 12.88 0.54 11.83
CA CYS A 174 12.53 1.51 10.80
C CYS A 174 12.44 2.94 11.34
N LYS A 175 12.54 3.14 12.66
CA LYS A 175 12.57 4.47 13.27
C LYS A 175 13.74 5.30 12.73
N ARG A 176 13.47 6.58 12.46
CA ARG A 176 14.47 7.57 12.08
C ARG A 176 15.24 7.95 13.35
N VAL A 177 16.55 7.68 13.35
CA VAL A 177 17.48 8.10 14.41
C VAL A 177 17.80 9.58 14.25
#